data_AF-A0A409V6G2-F1
#
_entry.id   AF-A0A409V6G2-F1
#
_cell.length_a   1.000
_cell.length_b   1.000
_cell.length_c   1.000
_cell.angle_alpha   90.00
_cell.angle_beta   90.00
_cell.angle_gamma   90.00
#
_symmetry.space_group_name_H-M   'P 1'
#
loop_
_entity.id
_entity.type
_entity.pdbx_description
1 polymer ?
#
loop_
_entity_poly.entity_id
_entity_poly.type
_entity_poly.pdbx_seq_one_letter_code
_entity_poly.pdbx_strand_id
1 'polypeptide(L)'
;MITLLIRHQSAVKITRVSTTYLTYQAKTMATDARPKVFVTRRVPARGIDLLKDKFVVSQWDREDRIPPEELLRGVKGVDALFCLLTDKIDKDVLDEAGPQLKTICTMSVGYEHIDISECKKRNIPVGFTPDVLTNATAELTMSLLLATSRRLKEGKI
;
A
#
# COMPACT_ATOMS: atom_id res chain seq x y z
N MET A 1 -11.89 24.01 17.23
CA MET A 1 -10.87 24.26 18.26
C MET A 1 -9.84 23.15 18.12
N ILE A 2 -8.64 23.28 17.55
CA ILE A 2 -7.78 24.41 17.19
C ILE A 2 -6.84 23.93 16.07
N THR A 3 -6.55 24.82 15.13
CA THR A 3 -5.53 24.73 14.07
C THR A 3 -4.13 25.05 14.63
N LEU A 4 -3.07 24.57 13.95
CA LEU A 4 -1.64 24.96 13.99
C LEU A 4 -0.66 23.93 14.60
N LEU A 5 0.19 23.35 13.76
CA LEU A 5 1.62 23.69 13.73
C LEU A 5 2.30 23.14 12.45
N ILE A 6 2.82 24.07 11.65
CA ILE A 6 3.70 23.82 10.50
C ILE A 6 5.13 24.06 10.98
N ARG A 7 6.08 23.16 10.70
CA ARG A 7 7.37 23.41 10.01
C ARG A 7 8.50 22.45 10.43
N HIS A 8 9.27 22.09 9.39
CA HIS A 8 10.69 21.70 9.38
C HIS A 8 11.05 20.22 9.63
N GLN A 9 11.20 19.44 8.54
CA GLN A 9 12.50 18.98 8.01
C GLN A 9 12.33 18.06 6.77
N SER A 10 13.04 18.43 5.70
CA SER A 10 13.48 17.73 4.49
C SER A 10 12.95 16.32 4.12
N ALA A 11 12.23 16.29 3.00
CA ALA A 11 12.43 15.37 1.86
C ALA A 11 11.97 13.89 1.91
N VAL A 12 10.65 13.65 1.95
CA VAL A 12 9.84 12.76 1.08
C VAL A 12 8.39 13.27 1.18
N LYS A 13 7.60 13.31 0.10
CA LYS A 13 6.17 13.64 0.14
C LYS A 13 5.37 12.49 0.79
N ILE A 14 5.59 12.24 2.08
CA ILE A 14 4.76 11.36 2.90
C ILE A 14 3.45 12.10 3.14
N THR A 15 2.44 11.79 2.32
CA THR A 15 1.14 12.46 2.40
C THR A 15 0.11 11.46 2.90
N ARG A 16 -0.49 11.73 4.06
CA ARG A 16 -1.70 11.06 4.54
C ARG A 16 -2.76 11.24 3.46
N VAL A 17 -3.29 10.15 2.89
CA VAL A 17 -4.19 10.19 1.73
C VAL A 17 -5.48 10.92 2.09
N SER A 18 -5.49 12.24 1.93
CA SER A 18 -6.67 13.08 2.01
C SER A 18 -7.32 13.12 0.63
N THR A 19 -8.64 12.94 0.59
CA THR A 19 -9.49 12.89 -0.60
C THR A 19 -9.22 14.01 -1.60
N THR A 20 -8.72 15.15 -1.15
CA THR A 20 -8.37 16.32 -1.96
C THR A 20 -7.12 16.12 -2.85
N TYR A 21 -6.19 15.21 -2.50
CA TYR A 21 -5.00 14.96 -3.33
C TYR A 21 -5.32 14.09 -4.56
N LEU A 22 -6.32 13.23 -4.45
CA LEU A 22 -6.80 12.36 -5.54
C LEU A 22 -7.45 13.17 -6.68
N THR A 23 -8.11 14.28 -6.38
CA THR A 23 -8.72 15.14 -7.40
C THR A 23 -7.69 16.00 -8.13
N TYR A 24 -6.60 16.40 -7.46
CA TYR A 24 -5.55 17.21 -8.08
C TYR A 24 -4.75 16.45 -9.15
N GLN A 25 -4.41 15.19 -8.92
CA GLN A 25 -3.67 14.37 -9.90
C GLN A 25 -4.54 13.87 -11.06
N ALA A 26 -5.86 13.76 -10.87
CA ALA A 26 -6.79 13.39 -11.92
C ALA A 26 -6.88 14.46 -13.04
N LYS A 27 -6.59 15.73 -12.73
CA LYS A 27 -6.74 16.84 -13.68
C LYS A 27 -5.54 17.02 -14.63
N THR A 28 -4.41 16.37 -14.35
CA THR A 28 -3.18 16.51 -15.16
C THR A 28 -2.91 15.33 -16.10
N MET A 29 -3.77 14.31 -16.13
CA MET A 29 -3.62 13.16 -17.03
C MET A 29 -4.61 13.25 -18.20
N ALA A 30 -4.29 14.12 -19.15
CA ALA A 30 -4.82 14.00 -20.50
C ALA A 30 -4.08 12.84 -21.19
N THR A 31 -4.59 11.62 -21.02
CA THR A 31 -4.37 10.52 -21.96
C THR A 31 -5.58 9.61 -21.84
N ASP A 32 -6.20 9.29 -22.97
CA ASP A 32 -7.55 8.73 -23.17
C ASP A 32 -7.75 7.27 -22.66
N ALA A 33 -6.95 6.83 -21.70
CA ALA A 33 -6.98 5.47 -21.16
C ALA A 33 -7.00 5.48 -19.62
N ARG A 34 -7.90 4.68 -19.05
CA ARG A 34 -7.98 4.47 -17.60
C ARG A 34 -6.63 3.96 -17.07
N PRO A 35 -6.03 4.57 -16.03
CA PRO A 35 -4.73 4.14 -15.51
C PRO A 35 -4.76 2.70 -15.01
N LYS A 36 -3.65 1.99 -15.19
CA LYS A 36 -3.50 0.57 -14.81
C LYS A 36 -2.93 0.43 -13.41
N VAL A 37 -3.60 -0.34 -12.57
CA VAL A 37 -3.18 -0.63 -11.19
C VAL A 37 -2.92 -2.13 -11.09
N PHE A 38 -1.73 -2.50 -10.64
CA PHE A 38 -1.43 -3.90 -10.29
C PHE A 38 -1.49 -4.11 -8.78
N VAL A 39 -2.22 -5.12 -8.35
CA VAL A 39 -2.40 -5.52 -6.95
C VAL A 39 -1.70 -6.86 -6.74
N THR A 40 -0.69 -6.90 -5.87
CA THR A 40 0.19 -8.07 -5.69
C THR A 40 -0.44 -9.24 -4.93
N ARG A 41 -1.64 -9.08 -4.36
CA ARG A 41 -2.36 -10.14 -3.64
C ARG A 41 -3.87 -9.91 -3.64
N ARG A 42 -4.62 -10.94 -3.25
CA ARG A 42 -6.02 -10.79 -2.84
C ARG A 42 -6.15 -9.86 -1.64
N VAL A 43 -6.93 -8.80 -1.80
CA VAL A 43 -7.26 -7.80 -0.76
C VAL A 43 -8.78 -7.73 -0.59
N PRO A 44 -9.31 -7.15 0.50
CA PRO A 44 -10.76 -7.10 0.72
C PRO A 44 -11.53 -6.53 -0.47
N ALA A 45 -12.65 -7.18 -0.84
CA ALA A 45 -13.42 -6.85 -2.04
C ALA A 45 -13.76 -5.36 -2.16
N ARG A 46 -14.15 -4.74 -1.04
CA ARG A 46 -14.44 -3.30 -0.94
C ARG A 46 -13.29 -2.42 -1.45
N GLY A 47 -12.03 -2.81 -1.24
CA GLY A 47 -10.88 -2.06 -1.75
C GLY A 47 -10.72 -2.20 -3.26
N ILE A 48 -10.96 -3.40 -3.81
CA ILE A 48 -10.92 -3.65 -5.25
C ILE A 48 -12.06 -2.96 -5.99
N ASP A 49 -13.26 -2.94 -5.42
CA ASP A 49 -14.43 -2.30 -6.02
C ASP A 49 -14.19 -0.79 -6.18
N LEU A 50 -13.63 -0.14 -5.15
CA LEU A 50 -13.22 1.28 -5.22
C LEU A 50 -12.17 1.57 -6.31
N LEU A 51 -11.30 0.60 -6.61
CA LEU A 51 -10.30 0.75 -7.67
C LEU A 51 -10.91 0.53 -9.06
N LYS A 52 -11.77 -0.48 -9.22
CA LYS A 52 -12.39 -0.84 -10.51
C LYS A 52 -13.24 0.28 -11.11
N ASP A 53 -13.84 1.12 -10.28
CA ASP A 53 -14.63 2.28 -10.72
C ASP A 53 -13.82 3.30 -11.53
N LYS A 54 -12.51 3.43 -11.24
CA LYS A 54 -11.66 4.50 -11.77
C LYS A 54 -10.45 4.01 -12.55
N PHE A 55 -10.06 2.75 -12.37
CA PHE A 55 -8.80 2.19 -12.85
C PHE A 55 -9.00 0.84 -13.53
N VAL A 56 -8.05 0.47 -14.40
CA VAL A 56 -7.93 -0.91 -14.90
C VAL A 56 -7.12 -1.70 -13.88
N VAL A 57 -7.76 -2.61 -13.17
CA VAL A 57 -7.13 -3.38 -12.08
C VAL A 57 -6.71 -4.76 -12.59
N SER A 58 -5.42 -5.06 -12.50
CA SER A 58 -4.90 -6.43 -12.56
C SER A 58 -4.51 -6.87 -11.16
N GLN A 59 -4.78 -8.14 -10.82
CA GLN A 59 -4.54 -8.65 -9.48
C GLN A 59 -3.95 -10.05 -9.55
N TRP A 60 -2.97 -10.31 -8.68
CA TRP A 60 -2.55 -11.66 -8.35
C TRP A 60 -3.63 -12.33 -7.49
N ASP A 61 -4.47 -13.14 -8.13
CA ASP A 61 -5.62 -13.80 -7.49
C ASP A 61 -5.26 -15.17 -6.89
N ARG A 62 -4.17 -15.21 -6.12
CA ARG A 62 -3.86 -16.34 -5.25
C ARG A 62 -3.71 -15.88 -3.81
N GLU A 63 -3.93 -16.81 -2.90
CA GLU A 63 -3.80 -16.56 -1.47
C GLU A 63 -2.32 -16.49 -1.06
N ASP A 64 -1.44 -17.19 -1.76
CA ASP A 64 0.00 -17.20 -1.52
C ASP A 64 0.69 -15.90 -1.95
N ARG A 65 1.88 -15.68 -1.38
CA ARG A 65 2.78 -14.59 -1.78
C ARG A 65 3.07 -14.67 -3.28
N ILE A 66 3.02 -13.54 -3.97
CA ILE A 66 3.41 -13.47 -5.38
C ILE A 66 4.89 -13.86 -5.54
N PRO A 67 5.21 -14.80 -6.46
CA PRO A 67 6.60 -15.11 -6.78
C PRO A 67 7.31 -13.91 -7.41
N PRO A 68 8.62 -13.69 -7.16
CA PRO A 68 9.35 -12.55 -7.72
C PRO A 68 9.23 -12.43 -9.25
N GLU A 69 9.27 -13.54 -9.98
CA GLU A 69 9.15 -13.58 -11.43
C GLU A 69 7.76 -13.20 -11.95
N GLU A 70 6.70 -13.47 -11.18
CA GLU A 70 5.34 -13.03 -11.50
C GLU A 70 5.15 -11.56 -11.12
N LEU A 71 5.78 -11.10 -10.03
CA LEU A 71 5.80 -9.69 -9.66
C LEU A 71 6.43 -8.85 -10.78
N LEU A 72 7.62 -9.23 -11.26
CA LEU A 72 8.29 -8.54 -12.36
C LEU A 72 7.45 -8.53 -13.63
N ARG A 73 6.75 -9.62 -13.96
CA ARG A 73 5.83 -9.65 -15.11
C ARG A 73 4.61 -8.75 -14.92
N GLY A 74 4.03 -8.76 -13.73
CA GLY A 74 2.81 -8.02 -13.40
C GLY A 74 3.00 -6.50 -13.32
N VAL A 75 4.20 -6.03 -12.96
CA VAL A 75 4.51 -4.59 -12.88
C VAL A 75 4.79 -3.93 -14.22
N LYS A 76 5.12 -4.70 -15.27
CA LYS A 76 5.40 -4.14 -16.60
C LYS A 76 4.20 -3.34 -17.10
N GLY A 77 4.41 -2.06 -17.45
CA GLY A 77 3.36 -1.28 -18.08
C GLY A 77 2.31 -0.67 -17.14
N VAL A 78 2.50 -0.74 -15.82
CA VAL A 78 1.50 -0.27 -14.84
C VAL A 78 1.71 1.19 -14.45
N ASP A 79 0.62 1.92 -14.24
CA ASP A 79 0.66 3.31 -13.75
C ASP A 79 0.80 3.37 -12.23
N ALA A 80 0.31 2.35 -11.51
CA ALA A 80 0.36 2.27 -10.06
C ALA A 80 0.54 0.84 -9.57
N LEU A 81 1.27 0.68 -8.47
CA LEU A 81 1.47 -0.59 -7.79
C LEU A 81 0.84 -0.55 -6.39
N PHE A 82 0.01 -1.54 -6.09
CA PHE A 82 -0.52 -1.79 -4.75
C PHE A 82 0.07 -3.08 -4.19
N CYS A 83 1.00 -2.94 -3.24
CA CYS A 83 1.75 -4.06 -2.66
C CYS A 83 1.38 -4.31 -1.19
N LEU A 84 1.90 -5.41 -0.66
CA LEU A 84 1.81 -5.78 0.75
C LEU A 84 3.21 -5.83 1.38
N LEU A 85 3.26 -5.85 2.71
CA LEU A 85 4.49 -5.98 3.52
C LEU A 85 5.40 -7.15 3.09
N THR A 86 4.81 -8.23 2.55
CA THR A 86 5.55 -9.44 2.16
C THR A 86 6.29 -9.29 0.83
N ASP A 87 6.03 -8.23 0.09
CA ASP A 87 6.57 -8.02 -1.25
C ASP A 87 7.83 -7.17 -1.15
N LYS A 88 8.91 -7.58 -1.80
CA LYS A 88 10.13 -6.77 -1.86
C LYS A 88 10.09 -5.89 -3.11
N ILE A 89 9.99 -4.58 -2.92
CA ILE A 89 9.96 -3.60 -3.99
C ILE A 89 11.32 -2.93 -4.06
N ASP A 90 12.24 -3.58 -4.75
CA ASP A 90 13.60 -3.09 -4.97
C ASP A 90 13.77 -2.48 -6.37
N LYS A 91 14.99 -2.08 -6.68
CA LYS A 91 15.36 -1.41 -7.93
C LYS A 91 14.90 -2.18 -9.17
N ASP A 92 15.01 -3.51 -9.17
CA ASP A 92 14.67 -4.34 -10.32
C ASP A 92 13.17 -4.27 -10.62
N VAL A 93 12.33 -4.27 -9.57
CA VAL A 93 10.88 -4.08 -9.71
C VAL A 93 10.55 -2.68 -10.25
N LEU A 94 11.26 -1.65 -9.79
CA LEU A 94 11.07 -0.27 -10.25
C LEU A 94 11.57 -0.05 -11.69
N ASP A 95 12.62 -0.75 -12.10
CA ASP A 95 13.15 -0.75 -13.46
C ASP A 95 12.18 -1.42 -14.43
N GLU A 96 11.65 -2.58 -14.04
CA GLU A 96 10.71 -3.35 -14.85
C GLU A 96 9.32 -2.68 -14.93
N ALA A 97 8.91 -1.96 -13.89
CA ALA A 97 7.67 -1.18 -13.93
C ALA A 97 7.69 -0.08 -14.98
N GLY A 98 8.88 0.47 -15.28
CA GLY A 98 9.09 1.49 -16.31
C GLY A 98 8.74 2.92 -15.88
N PRO A 99 9.02 3.92 -16.75
CA PRO A 99 8.90 5.34 -16.44
C PRO A 99 7.46 5.83 -16.23
N GLN A 100 6.45 5.06 -16.64
CA GLN A 100 5.04 5.37 -16.46
C GLN A 100 4.55 5.15 -15.02
N LEU A 101 5.31 4.46 -14.17
CA LEU A 101 4.93 4.21 -12.78
C LEU A 101 4.84 5.54 -12.01
N LYS A 102 3.62 5.92 -11.62
CA LYS A 102 3.32 7.20 -10.98
C LYS A 102 3.24 7.14 -9.47
N THR A 103 2.94 5.97 -8.89
CA THR A 103 2.80 5.83 -7.44
C THR A 103 2.92 4.38 -7.00
N ILE A 104 3.37 4.18 -5.76
CA ILE A 104 3.35 2.89 -5.08
C ILE A 104 2.58 3.05 -3.79
N CYS A 105 1.72 2.10 -3.47
CA CYS A 105 0.95 2.08 -2.23
C CYS A 105 1.12 0.73 -1.56
N THR A 106 1.34 0.71 -0.25
CA THR A 106 1.44 -0.52 0.53
C THR A 106 0.33 -0.65 1.54
N MET A 107 -0.24 -1.85 1.66
CA MET A 107 -1.16 -2.21 2.73
C MET A 107 -0.38 -2.61 4.00
N SER A 108 0.32 -1.64 4.58
CA SER A 108 1.14 -1.82 5.79
C SER A 108 1.40 -0.49 6.51
N VAL A 109 1.76 -0.57 7.79
CA VAL A 109 2.23 0.58 8.58
C VAL A 109 3.68 0.92 8.23
N GLY A 110 4.51 -0.10 8.04
CA GLY A 110 5.90 0.03 7.60
C GLY A 110 6.03 0.09 6.08
N TYR A 111 7.18 0.55 5.60
CA TYR A 111 7.53 0.66 4.18
C TYR A 111 8.99 0.24 3.92
N GLU A 112 9.62 -0.47 4.84
CA GLU A 112 11.01 -0.94 4.78
C GLU A 112 11.26 -1.92 3.63
N HIS A 113 10.20 -2.61 3.19
CA HIS A 113 10.21 -3.50 2.03
C HIS A 113 10.24 -2.76 0.68
N ILE A 114 10.20 -1.43 0.69
CA ILE A 114 10.23 -0.57 -0.51
C ILE A 114 11.54 0.24 -0.51
N ASP A 115 12.27 0.21 -1.62
CA ASP A 115 13.45 1.06 -1.79
C ASP A 115 13.05 2.53 -1.97
N ILE A 116 12.92 3.24 -0.85
CA ILE A 116 12.55 4.65 -0.80
C ILE A 116 13.61 5.54 -1.49
N SER A 117 14.89 5.12 -1.48
CA SER A 117 15.95 5.89 -2.11
C SER A 117 15.79 5.90 -3.63
N GLU A 118 15.50 4.74 -4.22
CA GLU A 118 15.19 4.63 -5.64
C GLU A 118 13.87 5.30 -6.02
N CYS A 119 12.82 5.15 -5.19
CA CYS A 119 11.55 5.85 -5.40
C CYS A 119 11.74 7.38 -5.42
N LYS A 120 12.59 7.91 -4.52
CA LYS A 120 12.90 9.34 -4.44
C LYS A 120 13.67 9.83 -5.66
N LYS A 121 14.64 9.06 -6.17
CA LYS A 121 15.37 9.40 -7.42
C LYS A 121 14.43 9.48 -8.62
N ARG A 122 13.41 8.62 -8.67
CA ARG A 122 12.41 8.55 -9.75
C ARG A 122 11.20 9.46 -9.52
N ASN A 123 11.17 10.19 -8.41
CA ASN A 123 10.05 11.03 -7.99
C ASN A 123 8.70 10.27 -7.86
N ILE A 124 8.76 9.01 -7.43
CA ILE A 124 7.60 8.15 -7.22
C ILE A 124 7.14 8.29 -5.75
N PRO A 125 5.95 8.83 -5.49
CA PRO A 125 5.37 8.87 -4.15
C PRO A 125 5.01 7.47 -3.64
N VAL A 126 5.20 7.28 -2.33
CA VAL A 126 4.86 6.04 -1.62
C VAL A 126 3.76 6.32 -0.59
N GLY A 127 2.64 5.61 -0.70
CA GLY A 127 1.53 5.63 0.26
C GLY A 127 1.56 4.44 1.20
N PHE A 128 1.27 4.66 2.48
CA PHE A 128 1.17 3.63 3.52
C PHE A 128 0.06 3.98 4.52
N THR A 129 -0.25 3.08 5.45
CA THR A 129 -1.39 3.23 6.37
C THR A 129 -0.94 3.37 7.83
N PRO A 130 -0.52 4.56 8.28
CA PRO A 130 -0.20 4.79 9.69
C PRO A 130 -1.45 4.76 10.57
N ASP A 131 -1.27 4.41 11.85
CA ASP A 131 -2.26 4.52 12.94
C ASP A 131 -3.54 3.66 12.83
N VAL A 132 -3.76 2.93 11.73
CA VAL A 132 -5.02 2.19 11.51
C VAL A 132 -5.14 0.89 12.31
N LEU A 133 -4.04 0.39 12.88
CA LEU A 133 -3.97 -0.91 13.56
C LEU A 133 -3.88 -0.81 15.09
N THR A 134 -3.78 0.39 15.65
CA THR A 134 -3.50 0.62 17.08
C THR A 134 -4.53 -0.06 17.98
N ASN A 135 -5.83 0.18 17.74
CA ASN A 135 -6.89 -0.37 18.59
C ASN A 135 -7.00 -1.90 18.45
N ALA A 136 -7.03 -2.41 17.21
CA ALA A 136 -7.12 -3.85 16.96
C ALA A 136 -5.94 -4.62 17.58
N THR A 137 -4.74 -4.04 17.54
CA THR A 137 -3.54 -4.64 18.17
C THR A 137 -3.64 -4.61 19.69
N ALA A 138 -4.13 -3.50 20.28
CA ALA A 138 -4.33 -3.40 21.73
C ALA A 138 -5.38 -4.41 22.23
N GLU A 139 -6.51 -4.53 21.52
CA GLU A 139 -7.57 -5.50 21.84
C GLU A 139 -7.06 -6.94 21.76
N LEU A 140 -6.32 -7.29 20.70
CA LEU A 140 -5.71 -8.61 20.56
C LEU A 140 -4.70 -8.88 21.69
N THR A 141 -3.87 -7.88 22.05
CA THR A 141 -2.88 -8.00 23.12
C THR A 141 -3.55 -8.30 24.46
N MET A 142 -4.58 -7.53 24.83
CA MET A 142 -5.32 -7.76 26.07
C MET A 142 -6.05 -9.11 26.05
N SER A 143 -6.60 -9.51 24.90
CA SER A 143 -7.26 -10.80 24.74
C SER A 143 -6.29 -11.97 24.94
N LEU A 144 -5.10 -11.90 24.33
CA LEU A 144 -4.05 -12.91 24.49
C LEU A 144 -3.52 -12.95 25.93
N LEU A 145 -3.35 -11.80 26.58
CA LEU A 145 -2.93 -11.71 27.97
C LEU A 145 -3.92 -12.39 28.92
N LEU A 146 -5.22 -12.13 28.76
CA LEU A 146 -6.28 -12.77 29.56
C LEU A 146 -6.37 -14.27 29.25
N ALA A 147 -6.35 -14.64 27.97
CA ALA A 147 -6.46 -16.03 27.54
C ALA A 147 -5.35 -16.92 28.09
N THR A 148 -4.12 -16.41 28.10
CA THR A 148 -2.95 -17.11 28.65
C THR A 148 -2.97 -17.11 30.18
N SER A 149 -3.22 -15.96 30.81
CA SER A 149 -3.22 -15.85 32.28
C SER A 149 -4.28 -16.73 32.95
N ARG A 150 -5.43 -16.93 32.30
CA ARG A 150 -6.53 -17.76 32.83
C ARG A 150 -6.62 -19.14 32.20
N ARG A 151 -5.63 -19.52 31.36
CA ARG A 151 -5.58 -20.79 30.63
C ARG A 151 -6.90 -21.11 29.92
N LEU A 152 -7.51 -20.11 29.27
CA LEU A 152 -8.85 -20.23 28.69
C LEU A 152 -8.95 -21.36 27.65
N LYS A 153 -7.86 -21.66 26.93
CA LYS A 153 -7.81 -22.75 25.94
C LYS A 153 -7.87 -24.15 26.57
N GLU A 154 -7.55 -24.27 27.86
CA GLU A 154 -7.43 -25.55 28.57
C GLU A 154 -8.64 -25.87 29.45
N GLY A 155 -9.56 -24.92 29.61
CA GLY A 155 -10.81 -25.12 30.33
C GLY A 155 -11.64 -26.19 29.64
N LYS A 156 -11.77 -27.35 30.29
CA LYS A 156 -12.78 -28.36 29.93
C LYS A 156 -14.07 -27.98 30.66
N ILE A 157 -15.15 -27.88 29.90
CA ILE A 157 -16.52 -27.77 30.43
C ILE A 157 -16.99 -29.16 30.81
#